data_AF-A0AAW3F1C0-F1
#
_entry.id   AF-A0AAW3F1C0-F1
#
_cell.length_a   1.000
_cell.length_b   1.000
_cell.length_c   1.000
_cell.angle_alpha   90.00
_cell.angle_beta   90.00
_cell.angle_gamma   90.00
#
_symmetry.space_group_name_H-M   'P 1'
#
loop_
_entity.id
_entity.type
_entity.pdbx_description
1 polymer ?
#
loop_
_entity_poly.entity_id
_entity_poly.type
_entity_poly.pdbx_seq_one_letter_code
_entity_poly.pdbx_strand_id
1 'polypeptide(L)'
;MLAERLAIVGCRVLVAPEAAQGMGASLAAAVRASRDAGGWLVALGDMPWVAPASIRAVARELASGRNTIAAPHHQGRRGHPVAFAAVHRDALAALDGDTGARALLLAHEVAEVEVDDPGVLRDVDTRDDLAGGPA
;
A
#
# COMPACT_ATOMS: atom_id res chain seq x y z
N MET A 1 -12.86 11.42 -15.25
CA MET A 1 -12.19 10.11 -15.00
C MET A 1 -11.61 10.04 -13.59
N LEU A 2 -11.26 8.85 -13.06
CA LEU A 2 -10.66 8.71 -11.72
C LEU A 2 -9.37 9.54 -11.56
N ALA A 3 -8.51 9.53 -12.57
CA ALA A 3 -7.27 10.32 -12.61
C ALA A 3 -7.51 11.83 -12.38
N GLU A 4 -8.55 12.41 -12.99
CA GLU A 4 -8.88 13.82 -12.81
C GLU A 4 -9.35 14.12 -11.38
N ARG A 5 -10.16 13.21 -10.79
CA ARG A 5 -10.62 13.36 -9.40
C ARG A 5 -9.47 13.32 -8.42
N LEU A 6 -8.49 12.44 -8.64
CA LEU A 6 -7.27 12.36 -7.84
C LEU A 6 -6.40 13.62 -8.01
N ALA A 7 -6.27 14.14 -9.23
CA ALA A 7 -5.52 15.37 -9.48
C ALA A 7 -6.15 16.59 -8.78
N ILE A 8 -7.48 16.70 -8.75
CA ILE A 8 -8.21 17.80 -8.08
C ILE A 8 -7.91 17.83 -6.57
N VAL A 9 -7.74 16.67 -5.94
CA VAL A 9 -7.40 16.56 -4.51
C VAL A 9 -5.89 16.63 -4.25
N GLY A 10 -5.09 17.01 -5.26
CA GLY A 10 -3.66 17.25 -5.13
C GLY A 10 -2.77 16.02 -5.31
N CYS A 11 -3.32 14.88 -5.72
CA CYS A 11 -2.49 13.70 -6.01
C CYS A 11 -1.75 13.87 -7.34
N ARG A 12 -0.45 13.56 -7.34
CA ARG A 12 0.29 13.32 -8.57
C ARG A 12 -0.14 11.97 -9.15
N VAL A 13 -0.74 11.98 -10.33
CA VAL A 13 -1.20 10.76 -11.01
C VAL A 13 -0.15 10.30 -12.01
N LEU A 14 0.13 9.01 -12.01
CA LEU A 14 1.02 8.35 -12.96
C LEU A 14 0.22 7.24 -13.65
N VAL A 15 0.23 7.24 -14.98
CA VAL A 15 -0.31 6.13 -15.77
C VAL A 15 0.87 5.22 -16.09
N ALA A 16 0.88 4.02 -15.53
CA ALA A 16 1.90 3.01 -15.81
C ALA A 16 1.52 2.28 -17.12
N PRO A 17 2.28 2.44 -18.23
CA PRO A 17 1.96 1.79 -19.50
C PRO A 17 1.92 0.26 -19.39
N GLU A 18 2.78 -0.28 -18.53
CA GLU A 18 2.92 -1.71 -18.28
C GLU A 18 1.95 -2.24 -17.20
N ALA A 19 0.98 -1.43 -16.73
CA ALA A 19 0.02 -1.85 -15.70
C ALA A 19 -0.75 -3.13 -16.05
N ALA A 20 -0.95 -3.40 -17.35
CA ALA A 20 -1.57 -4.63 -17.84
C ALA A 20 -0.78 -5.90 -17.49
N GLN A 21 0.50 -5.77 -17.09
CA GLN A 21 1.34 -6.88 -16.66
C GLN A 21 1.13 -7.23 -15.17
N GLY A 22 0.36 -6.44 -14.42
CA GLY A 22 0.04 -6.71 -13.02
C GLY A 22 0.31 -5.54 -12.07
N MET A 23 -0.09 -5.72 -10.81
CA MET A 23 0.06 -4.70 -9.76
C MET A 23 1.54 -4.38 -9.48
N GLY A 24 2.45 -5.35 -9.64
CA GLY A 24 3.88 -5.16 -9.47
C GLY A 24 4.46 -4.12 -10.42
N ALA A 25 4.06 -4.14 -11.69
CA ALA A 25 4.50 -3.17 -12.69
C ALA A 25 4.06 -1.74 -12.35
N SER A 26 2.84 -1.57 -11.84
CA SER A 26 2.31 -0.26 -11.41
C SER A 26 3.07 0.29 -10.18
N LEU A 27 3.33 -0.56 -9.20
CA LEU A 27 4.13 -0.19 -8.02
C LEU A 27 5.56 0.18 -8.40
N ALA A 28 6.20 -0.62 -9.27
CA ALA A 28 7.55 -0.34 -9.75
C ALA A 28 7.63 1.00 -10.49
N ALA A 29 6.64 1.32 -11.32
CA ALA A 29 6.56 2.61 -12.01
C ALA A 29 6.44 3.78 -11.00
N ALA A 30 5.59 3.64 -9.97
CA ALA A 30 5.44 4.66 -8.93
C ALA A 30 6.74 4.88 -8.15
N VAL A 31 7.44 3.80 -7.77
CA VAL A 31 8.73 3.87 -7.06
C VAL A 31 9.81 4.50 -7.92
N ARG A 32 9.89 4.15 -9.21
CA ARG A 32 10.81 4.79 -10.17
C ARG A 32 10.55 6.29 -10.34
N ALA A 33 9.29 6.72 -10.26
CA ALA A 33 8.89 8.12 -10.39
C ALA A 33 9.05 8.94 -9.08
N SER A 34 9.30 8.27 -7.95
CA SER A 34 9.44 8.85 -6.61
C SER A 34 10.72 8.38 -5.90
N ARG A 35 11.81 8.19 -6.67
CA ARG A 35 13.06 7.61 -6.19
C ARG A 35 13.72 8.38 -5.05
N ASP A 36 13.43 9.65 -4.88
CA ASP A 36 13.95 10.52 -3.83
C ASP A 36 13.19 10.36 -2.49
N ALA A 37 12.10 9.59 -2.46
CA ALA A 37 11.35 9.33 -1.23
C ALA A 37 12.18 8.56 -0.19
N GLY A 38 11.94 8.88 1.09
CA GLY A 38 12.50 8.16 2.25
C GLY A 38 11.85 6.80 2.54
N GLY A 39 10.76 6.49 1.85
CA GLY A 39 10.01 5.25 1.95
C GLY A 39 8.65 5.39 1.25
N TRP A 40 7.92 4.28 1.17
CA TRP A 40 6.63 4.21 0.51
C TRP A 40 5.60 3.56 1.42
N LEU A 41 4.38 4.06 1.37
CA LEU A 41 3.22 3.42 1.96
C LEU A 41 2.29 2.99 0.82
N VAL A 42 2.11 1.68 0.66
CA VAL A 42 1.36 1.09 -0.45
C VAL A 42 -0.04 0.74 0.04
N ALA A 43 -1.00 1.58 -0.34
CA ALA A 43 -2.43 1.38 -0.11
C ALA A 43 -3.11 0.86 -1.39
N LEU A 44 -4.13 0.02 -1.23
CA LEU A 44 -4.95 -0.45 -2.33
C LEU A 44 -6.12 0.50 -2.57
N GLY A 45 -6.49 0.71 -3.84
CA GLY A 45 -7.50 1.70 -4.23
C GLY A 45 -8.95 1.26 -3.94
N ASP A 46 -9.15 -0.02 -3.67
CA ASP A 46 -10.40 -0.73 -3.40
C ASP A 46 -10.66 -0.96 -1.90
N MET A 47 -9.83 -0.39 -1.01
CA MET A 47 -9.99 -0.50 0.44
C MET A 47 -10.42 0.86 1.05
N PRO A 48 -11.64 1.36 0.77
CA PRO A 48 -12.06 2.70 1.17
C PRO A 48 -12.28 2.86 2.68
N TRP A 49 -12.37 1.75 3.42
CA TRP A 49 -12.69 1.76 4.86
C TRP A 49 -11.49 1.79 5.77
N VAL A 50 -10.26 1.75 5.23
CA VAL A 50 -9.04 1.89 6.03
C VAL A 50 -9.06 3.22 6.76
N ALA A 51 -9.00 3.17 8.09
CA ALA A 51 -9.03 4.38 8.90
C ALA A 51 -7.73 5.20 8.69
N PRO A 52 -7.83 6.53 8.57
CA PRO A 52 -6.63 7.38 8.49
C PRO A 52 -5.67 7.23 9.68
N ALA A 53 -6.18 6.80 10.84
CA ALA A 53 -5.37 6.51 12.02
C ALA A 53 -4.45 5.30 11.80
N SER A 54 -4.94 4.24 11.15
CA SER A 54 -4.17 3.03 10.81
C SER A 54 -3.05 3.35 9.82
N ILE A 55 -3.35 4.15 8.79
CA ILE A 55 -2.36 4.65 7.83
C ILE A 55 -1.22 5.39 8.56
N ARG A 56 -1.58 6.30 9.49
CA ARG A 56 -0.59 7.06 10.27
C ARG A 56 0.21 6.19 11.23
N ALA A 57 -0.41 5.18 11.85
CA ALA A 57 0.26 4.27 12.77
C ALA A 57 1.38 3.50 12.05
N VAL A 58 1.05 2.94 10.89
CA VAL A 58 2.00 2.21 10.04
C VAL A 58 3.13 3.11 9.54
N ALA A 59 2.80 4.34 9.11
CA ALA A 59 3.81 5.31 8.69
C ALA A 59 4.76 5.71 9.83
N ARG A 60 4.25 5.85 11.07
CA ARG A 60 5.08 6.15 12.26
C ARG A 60 6.01 5.00 12.61
N GLU A 61 5.55 3.76 12.50
CA GLU A 61 6.41 2.59 12.75
C GLU A 61 7.57 2.57 11.76
N LEU A 62 7.31 2.81 10.47
CA LEU A 62 8.38 2.91 9.48
C LEU A 62 9.33 4.09 9.77
N ALA A 63 8.78 5.26 10.11
CA ALA A 63 9.56 6.46 10.41
C ALA A 63 10.42 6.34 11.67
N SER A 64 10.14 5.37 12.55
CA SER A 64 10.97 5.12 13.73
C SER A 64 12.35 4.56 13.39
N GLY A 65 12.54 4.06 12.16
CA GLY A 65 13.79 3.48 11.67
C GLY A 65 14.18 2.15 12.32
N ARG A 66 13.33 1.57 13.17
CA ARG A 66 13.59 0.27 13.81
C ARG A 66 13.34 -0.89 12.86
N ASN A 67 12.38 -0.71 11.95
CA ASN A 67 11.91 -1.71 11.02
C ASN A 67 11.96 -1.15 9.59
N THR A 68 12.21 -2.01 8.62
CA THR A 68 12.28 -1.61 7.19
C THR A 68 11.00 -1.92 6.43
N ILE A 69 10.12 -2.75 7.01
CA ILE A 69 8.78 -3.03 6.50
C ILE A 69 7.81 -3.05 7.70
N ALA A 70 6.63 -2.46 7.54
CA ALA A 70 5.58 -2.46 8.55
C ALA A 70 4.20 -2.64 7.90
N ALA A 71 3.27 -3.33 8.57
CA ALA A 71 1.91 -3.52 8.10
C ALA A 71 0.91 -3.57 9.27
N PRO A 72 -0.32 -3.09 9.08
CA PRO A 72 -1.34 -3.14 10.12
C PRO A 72 -1.78 -4.59 10.33
N HIS A 73 -2.09 -4.92 11.57
CA HIS A 73 -2.69 -6.18 11.96
C HIS A 73 -3.98 -5.91 12.70
N HIS A 74 -5.03 -6.63 12.33
CA HIS A 74 -6.30 -6.60 13.04
C HIS A 74 -6.72 -8.04 13.32
N GLN A 75 -6.88 -8.37 14.61
CA GLN A 75 -7.28 -9.71 15.07
C GLN A 75 -6.36 -10.82 14.51
N GLY A 76 -5.04 -10.59 14.53
CA GLY A 76 -4.03 -11.56 14.09
C GLY A 76 -3.91 -11.73 12.56
N ARG A 77 -4.55 -10.86 11.77
CA ARG A 77 -4.47 -10.87 10.31
C ARG A 77 -3.76 -9.61 9.82
N ARG A 78 -2.76 -9.79 8.96
CA ARG A 78 -2.09 -8.69 8.24
C ARG A 78 -3.04 -8.04 7.23
N GLY A 79 -3.08 -6.71 7.23
CA GLY A 79 -3.84 -5.91 6.29
C GLY A 79 -2.99 -4.94 5.46
N HIS A 80 -3.67 -3.93 4.93
CA HIS A 80 -3.10 -2.81 4.18
C HIS A 80 -3.39 -1.47 4.90
N PRO A 81 -2.56 -0.43 4.70
CA PRO A 81 -1.44 -0.36 3.77
C PRO A 81 -0.14 -0.99 4.29
N VAL A 82 0.77 -1.35 3.39
CA VAL A 82 2.09 -1.86 3.75
C VAL A 82 3.16 -0.79 3.51
N ALA A 83 4.03 -0.56 4.49
CA ALA A 83 5.11 0.41 4.42
C ALA A 83 6.44 -0.26 4.09
N PHE A 84 7.25 0.41 3.26
CA PHE A 84 8.59 -0.03 2.86
C PHE A 84 9.57 1.13 2.99
N ALA A 85 10.68 0.92 3.69
CA ALA A 85 11.76 1.90 3.82
C ALA A 85 12.54 2.06 2.51
N ALA A 86 13.26 3.18 2.38
CA ALA A 86 14.08 3.48 1.20
C ALA A 86 15.08 2.38 0.80
N VAL A 87 15.52 1.53 1.74
CA VAL A 87 16.40 0.38 1.46
C VAL A 87 15.81 -0.62 0.46
N HIS A 88 14.47 -0.72 0.39
CA HIS A 88 13.75 -1.62 -0.51
C HIS A 88 13.52 -1.04 -1.91
N ARG A 89 14.01 0.17 -2.17
CA ARG A 89 13.76 0.91 -3.42
C ARG A 89 14.09 0.11 -4.67
N ASP A 90 15.30 -0.45 -4.74
CA ASP A 90 15.76 -1.10 -5.96
C ASP A 90 14.98 -2.40 -6.20
N ALA A 91 14.68 -3.14 -5.14
CA ALA A 91 13.84 -4.33 -5.22
C ALA A 91 12.40 -4.00 -5.65
N LEU A 92 11.81 -2.94 -5.09
CA LEU A 92 10.48 -2.48 -5.47
C LEU A 92 10.44 -1.94 -6.92
N ALA A 93 11.49 -1.23 -7.34
CA ALA A 93 11.61 -0.67 -8.68
C ALA A 93 11.84 -1.74 -9.76
N ALA A 94 12.35 -2.91 -9.35
CA ALA A 94 12.60 -4.07 -10.20
C ALA A 94 11.42 -5.06 -10.26
N LEU A 95 10.30 -4.80 -9.55
CA LEU A 95 9.14 -5.66 -9.63
C LEU A 95 8.59 -5.71 -11.06
N ASP A 96 8.31 -6.93 -11.51
CA ASP A 96 7.57 -7.25 -12.72
C ASP A 96 6.36 -8.14 -12.37
N GLY A 97 5.35 -8.13 -13.23
CA GLY A 97 4.25 -9.09 -13.14
C GLY A 97 3.27 -8.92 -11.97
N ASP A 98 2.54 -10.00 -11.71
CA ASP A 98 1.44 -10.10 -10.73
C ASP A 98 1.89 -10.39 -9.29
N THR A 99 3.15 -10.76 -9.07
CA THR A 99 3.62 -11.16 -7.73
C THR A 99 3.64 -9.97 -6.75
N GLY A 100 3.71 -8.74 -7.28
CA GLY A 100 3.77 -7.52 -6.48
C GLY A 100 4.87 -7.56 -5.42
N ALA A 101 4.69 -6.84 -4.33
CA ALA A 101 5.66 -6.84 -3.22
C ALA A 101 5.61 -8.12 -2.34
N ARG A 102 4.84 -9.15 -2.71
CA ARG A 102 4.66 -10.36 -1.87
C ARG A 102 5.97 -11.07 -1.57
N ALA A 103 6.87 -11.15 -2.55
CA ALA A 103 8.18 -11.78 -2.37
C ALA A 103 9.01 -11.06 -1.30
N LEU A 104 8.97 -9.73 -1.27
CA LEU A 104 9.64 -8.92 -0.23
C LEU A 104 9.07 -9.20 1.16
N LEU A 105 7.74 -9.37 1.27
CA LEU A 105 7.09 -9.68 2.55
C LEU A 105 7.40 -11.08 3.07
N LEU A 106 7.80 -12.01 2.20
CA LEU A 106 8.25 -13.35 2.60
C LEU A 106 9.74 -13.39 2.94
N ALA A 107 10.54 -12.53 2.31
CA ALA A 107 11.98 -12.49 2.46
C ALA A 107 12.47 -11.64 3.66
N HIS A 108 11.59 -10.82 4.24
CA HIS A 108 11.93 -9.87 5.28
C HIS A 108 10.95 -9.92 6.45
N GLU A 109 11.44 -9.59 7.63
CA GLU A 109 10.59 -9.38 8.81
C GLU A 109 9.68 -8.17 8.58
N VAL A 110 8.40 -8.35 8.90
CA VAL A 110 7.37 -7.31 8.78
C VAL A 110 6.95 -6.92 10.18
N ALA A 111 7.15 -5.66 10.55
CA ALA A 111 6.67 -5.16 11.82
C ALA A 111 5.13 -5.16 11.84
N GLU A 112 4.58 -5.83 12.84
CA GLU A 112 3.14 -5.92 13.05
C GLU A 112 2.65 -4.70 13.84
N VAL A 113 1.80 -3.89 13.21
CA VAL A 113 1.20 -2.71 13.84
C VAL A 113 -0.24 -3.05 14.20
N GLU A 114 -0.49 -3.45 15.44
CA GLU A 114 -1.83 -3.76 15.92
C GLU A 114 -2.75 -2.53 15.85
N VAL A 115 -3.91 -2.69 15.20
CA VAL A 115 -4.94 -1.67 15.03
C VAL A 115 -6.33 -2.24 15.30
N ASP A 116 -7.18 -1.42 15.91
CA ASP A 116 -8.61 -1.69 16.03
C ASP A 116 -9.37 -1.13 14.82
N ASP A 117 -9.06 -1.67 13.64
CA ASP A 117 -9.61 -1.21 12.37
C ASP A 117 -9.84 -2.41 11.43
N PRO A 118 -11.07 -2.92 11.32
CA PRO A 118 -11.38 -3.99 10.37
C PRO A 118 -11.25 -3.56 8.91
N GLY A 119 -11.22 -2.25 8.62
CA GLY A 119 -11.04 -1.70 7.29
C GLY A 119 -9.70 -2.07 6.66
N VAL A 120 -8.67 -2.37 7.46
CA VAL A 120 -7.36 -2.83 6.95
C VAL A 120 -7.41 -4.20 6.30
N LEU A 121 -8.50 -4.95 6.48
CA LEU A 121 -8.68 -6.31 5.95
C LEU A 121 -9.80 -6.40 4.90
N ARG A 122 -10.42 -5.28 4.54
CA ARG A 122 -11.64 -5.25 3.71
C ARG A 122 -11.42 -4.47 2.43
N ASP A 123 -11.44 -5.21 1.33
CA ASP A 123 -11.45 -4.76 -0.06
C ASP A 123 -12.88 -4.79 -0.66
N VAL A 124 -13.01 -4.22 -1.86
CA VAL A 124 -14.23 -4.16 -2.65
C VAL A 124 -13.93 -4.73 -4.03
N ASP A 125 -14.26 -6.00 -4.23
CA ASP A 125 -14.10 -6.68 -5.52
C ASP A 125 -15.38 -6.65 -6.35
N THR A 126 -16.52 -6.68 -5.66
CA THR A 126 -17.86 -6.74 -6.24
C THR A 126 -18.73 -5.59 -5.75
N ARG A 127 -19.84 -5.35 -6.46
CA ARG A 127 -20.80 -4.31 -6.04
C ARG A 127 -21.44 -4.62 -4.69
N ASP A 128 -21.61 -5.90 -4.37
CA ASP A 128 -22.26 -6.32 -3.14
C ASP A 128 -21.35 -6.07 -1.93
N ASP A 129 -20.02 -6.04 -2.10
CA ASP A 129 -19.08 -5.74 -1.03
C ASP A 129 -19.23 -4.32 -0.48
N LEU A 130 -19.80 -3.40 -1.28
CA LEU A 130 -20.13 -2.04 -0.85
C LEU A 130 -21.30 -1.99 0.15
N ALA A 131 -22.16 -3.01 0.16
CA ALA A 131 -23.25 -3.09 1.13
C ALA A 131 -22.66 -3.30 2.53
N GLY A 132 -23.00 -2.42 3.48
CA GLY A 132 -22.50 -2.50 4.86
C GLY A 132 -21.16 -1.78 5.12
N GLY A 133 -20.80 -0.76 4.34
CA GLY A 133 -19.83 0.24 4.80
C GLY A 133 -20.32 0.95 6.09
N PRO A 134 -19.43 1.51 6.92
CA PRO A 134 -19.84 2.29 8.08
C PRO A 134 -20.72 3.46 7.60
N ALA A 135 -21.79 3.72 8.36
CA ALA A 135 -22.70 4.85 8.14
C ALA A 135 -21.98 6.19 8.28
#